data_AF-A0A3M6ULB6-F1
#
_entry.id   AF-A0A3M6ULB6-F1
#
_cell.length_a   1.000
_cell.length_b   1.000
_cell.length_c   1.000
_cell.angle_alpha   90.00
_cell.angle_beta   90.00
_cell.angle_gamma   90.00
#
_symmetry.space_group_name_H-M   'P 1'
#
loop_
_entity.id
_entity.type
_entity.pdbx_description
1 polymer ?
#
loop_
_entity_poly.entity_id
_entity_poly.type
_entity_poly.pdbx_seq_one_letter_code
_entity_poly.pdbx_strand_id
1 'polypeptide(L)'
;MFNSSTSDSEFTEGFSIFIFQYQKYNNDTNVIKDRVVTLANAVDAIYQQINIRIVVKGLEIWTNGEAFERSKKGGDDLGRFNTYRKEILAKTIPHDNAQLL
;
A
#
# COMPACT_ATOMS: atom_id res chain seq x y z
N MET A 1 -13.77 1.97 -34.60
CA MET A 1 -14.78 1.54 -33.62
C MET A 1 -14.21 0.33 -32.87
N PHE A 2 -13.54 0.57 -31.75
CA PHE A 2 -13.25 -0.51 -30.80
C PHE A 2 -14.34 -0.45 -29.75
N ASN A 3 -15.19 -1.47 -29.74
CA ASN A 3 -16.25 -1.63 -28.76
C ASN A 3 -15.58 -2.11 -27.46
N SER A 4 -15.31 -1.19 -26.53
CA SER A 4 -14.74 -1.48 -25.22
C SER A 4 -15.80 -1.36 -24.12
N SER A 5 -16.93 -2.05 -24.33
CA SER A 5 -18.08 -1.99 -23.44
C SER A 5 -18.56 -3.40 -23.08
N THR A 6 -17.69 -4.27 -22.57
CA THR A 6 -18.08 -5.51 -21.86
C THR A 6 -16.86 -6.25 -21.29
N SER A 7 -16.37 -5.82 -20.11
CA SER A 7 -15.74 -6.70 -19.10
C SER A 7 -15.43 -6.02 -17.74
N ASP A 8 -15.50 -4.69 -17.63
CA ASP A 8 -15.01 -3.95 -16.44
C ASP A 8 -16.00 -3.78 -15.26
N SER A 9 -17.07 -4.60 -15.16
CA SER A 9 -18.16 -4.33 -14.20
C SER A 9 -18.56 -5.47 -13.28
N GLU A 10 -17.71 -6.47 -13.03
CA GLU A 10 -18.01 -7.52 -12.04
C GLU A 10 -17.23 -7.41 -10.74
N PHE A 11 -16.10 -6.68 -10.70
CA PHE A 11 -15.27 -6.58 -9.51
C PHE A 11 -15.40 -5.23 -8.82
N THR A 12 -15.46 -5.24 -7.49
CA THR A 12 -15.26 -4.02 -6.70
C THR A 12 -13.77 -3.69 -6.66
N GLU A 13 -13.38 -2.49 -7.08
CA GLU A 13 -11.98 -2.05 -6.99
C GLU A 13 -11.67 -1.53 -5.58
N GLY A 14 -10.58 -1.99 -4.99
CA GLY A 14 -10.02 -1.47 -3.74
C GLY A 14 -8.66 -0.83 -3.98
N PHE A 15 -8.47 0.40 -3.49
CA PHE A 15 -7.22 1.13 -3.65
C PHE A 15 -6.31 0.99 -2.44
N SER A 16 -5.08 0.51 -2.69
CA SER A 16 -4.10 0.28 -1.62
C SER A 16 -2.82 1.09 -1.82
N ILE A 17 -2.25 1.56 -0.71
CA ILE A 17 -0.92 2.17 -0.63
C ILE A 17 -0.02 1.30 0.23
N PHE A 18 1.21 1.10 -0.22
CA PHE A 18 2.25 0.41 0.55
C PHE A 18 3.35 1.39 0.98
N ILE A 19 3.79 1.25 2.22
CA ILE A 19 4.84 2.08 2.81
C ILE A 19 6.00 1.19 3.23
N PHE A 20 7.20 1.53 2.75
CA PHE A 20 8.41 0.77 2.99
C PHE A 20 9.52 1.62 3.61
N GLN A 21 10.31 1.00 4.48
CA GLN A 21 11.48 1.64 5.06
C GLN A 21 12.76 1.31 4.32
N TYR A 22 13.42 2.33 3.78
CA TYR A 22 14.61 2.16 2.95
C TYR A 22 15.75 1.40 3.64
N GLN A 23 16.01 1.72 4.92
CA GLN A 23 17.10 1.13 5.70
C GLN A 23 16.91 -0.37 5.97
N LYS A 24 15.66 -0.85 6.01
CA LYS A 24 15.35 -2.26 6.23
C LYS A 24 15.62 -3.12 5.00
N TYR A 25 15.66 -2.51 3.82
CA TYR A 25 15.88 -3.18 2.53
C TYR A 25 17.25 -2.83 1.94
N ASN A 26 18.28 -2.79 2.79
CA ASN A 26 19.67 -2.60 2.42
C ASN A 26 19.94 -1.32 1.59
N ASN A 27 19.10 -0.30 1.75
CA ASN A 27 19.16 0.93 0.96
C ASN A 27 19.09 0.65 -0.57
N ASP A 28 18.27 -0.32 -0.99
CA ASP A 28 18.07 -0.65 -2.40
C ASP A 28 16.60 -0.47 -2.81
N THR A 29 16.35 0.57 -3.62
CA THR A 29 15.03 0.87 -4.16
C THR A 29 14.52 -0.22 -5.10
N ASN A 30 15.39 -0.96 -5.78
CA ASN A 30 14.97 -2.04 -6.69
C ASN A 30 14.40 -3.22 -5.91
N VAL A 31 15.03 -3.57 -4.78
CA VAL A 31 14.51 -4.60 -3.86
C VAL A 31 13.13 -4.21 -3.34
N ILE A 32 12.94 -2.94 -3.00
CA ILE A 32 11.64 -2.43 -2.54
C ILE A 32 10.58 -2.53 -3.64
N LYS A 33 10.90 -2.14 -4.88
CA LYS A 33 9.98 -2.23 -6.02
C LYS A 33 9.56 -3.67 -6.30
N ASP A 34 10.50 -4.61 -6.35
CA ASP A 34 10.20 -6.03 -6.58
C ASP A 34 9.33 -6.60 -5.46
N ARG A 35 9.58 -6.17 -4.22
CA ARG A 35 8.77 -6.56 -3.05
C ARG A 35 7.34 -6.03 -3.16
N VAL A 36 7.17 -4.77 -3.58
CA VAL A 36 5.85 -4.15 -3.77
C VAL A 36 5.05 -4.91 -4.80
N VAL A 37 5.65 -5.23 -5.96
CA VAL A 37 4.98 -6.00 -7.01
C VAL A 37 4.57 -7.39 -6.49
N THR A 38 5.47 -8.07 -5.77
CA THR A 38 5.19 -9.39 -5.21
C THR A 38 4.04 -9.34 -4.21
N LEU A 39 4.04 -8.37 -3.30
CA LEU A 39 3.01 -8.21 -2.29
C LEU A 39 1.67 -7.75 -2.89
N ALA A 40 1.71 -6.85 -3.87
CA ALA A 40 0.52 -6.44 -4.60
C ALA A 40 -0.16 -7.63 -5.27
N ASN A 41 0.61 -8.49 -5.93
CA ASN A 41 0.10 -9.70 -6.56
C ASN A 41 -0.46 -10.69 -5.52
N ALA A 42 0.21 -10.85 -4.38
CA ALA A 42 -0.27 -11.73 -3.31
C ALA A 42 -1.58 -11.21 -2.68
N VAL A 43 -1.66 -9.91 -2.43
CA VAL A 43 -2.87 -9.25 -1.91
C VAL A 43 -4.00 -9.35 -2.93
N ASP A 44 -3.77 -8.99 -4.19
CA ASP A 44 -4.78 -9.10 -5.25
C ASP A 44 -5.31 -10.53 -5.39
N ALA A 45 -4.44 -11.55 -5.37
CA ALA A 45 -4.86 -12.96 -5.41
C ALA A 45 -5.75 -13.38 -4.21
N ILE A 46 -5.57 -12.79 -3.04
CA ILE A 46 -6.43 -13.05 -1.87
C ILE A 46 -7.79 -12.38 -2.06
N TYR A 47 -7.81 -11.12 -2.48
CA TYR A 47 -9.04 -10.34 -2.61
C TYR A 47 -9.90 -10.76 -3.82
N GLN A 48 -9.29 -11.33 -4.86
CA GLN A 48 -10.02 -11.91 -6.00
C GLN A 48 -11.01 -13.02 -5.57
N GLN A 49 -10.72 -13.75 -4.48
CA GLN A 49 -11.60 -14.82 -3.98
C GLN A 49 -12.95 -14.30 -3.49
N ILE A 50 -13.03 -13.01 -3.14
CA ILE A 50 -14.26 -12.33 -2.74
C ILE A 50 -14.67 -11.26 -3.75
N ASN A 51 -14.24 -11.42 -5.00
CA ASN A 51 -14.62 -10.57 -6.12
C ASN A 51 -14.18 -9.09 -5.97
N ILE A 52 -13.04 -8.87 -5.32
CA ILE A 52 -12.39 -7.57 -5.16
C ILE A 52 -11.07 -7.56 -5.93
N ARG A 53 -10.80 -6.50 -6.69
CA ARG A 53 -9.51 -6.25 -7.35
C ARG A 53 -8.73 -5.21 -6.57
N ILE A 54 -7.48 -5.51 -6.25
CA ILE A 54 -6.62 -4.58 -5.52
C ILE A 54 -5.71 -3.87 -6.51
N VAL A 55 -5.89 -2.55 -6.60
CA VAL A 55 -5.04 -1.68 -7.41
C VAL A 55 -4.08 -0.93 -6.50
N VAL A 56 -2.79 -1.05 -6.77
CA VAL A 56 -1.76 -0.28 -6.07
C VAL A 56 -1.79 1.14 -6.60
N LYS A 57 -2.25 2.10 -5.79
CA LYS A 57 -2.27 3.52 -6.18
C LYS A 57 -0.96 4.24 -5.92
N GLY A 58 -0.16 3.77 -4.97
CA GLY A 58 1.05 4.47 -4.57
C GLY A 58 2.01 3.63 -3.75
N LEU A 59 3.29 3.98 -3.87
CA LEU A 59 4.38 3.46 -3.08
C LEU A 59 5.07 4.64 -2.41
N GLU A 60 5.09 4.64 -1.08
CA GLU A 60 5.87 5.60 -0.31
C GLU A 60 7.09 4.89 0.30
N ILE A 61 8.28 5.48 0.09
CA ILE A 61 9.54 4.95 0.61
C ILE A 61 10.14 5.99 1.55
N TRP A 62 10.30 5.62 2.81
CA TRP A 62 10.95 6.48 3.79
C TRP A 62 12.47 6.29 3.74
N THR A 63 13.17 7.22 3.09
CA THR A 63 14.63 7.20 2.91
C THR A 63 15.39 7.98 3.99
N ASN A 64 14.77 9.01 4.59
CA ASN A 64 15.44 9.97 5.49
C ASN A 64 15.11 9.77 6.98
N GLY A 65 14.74 8.54 7.37
CA GLY A 65 14.25 8.23 8.72
C GLY A 65 12.75 7.93 8.73
N GLU A 66 12.27 7.32 9.81
CA GLU A 66 10.85 6.97 9.95
C GLU A 66 10.00 8.24 10.09
N ALA A 67 8.83 8.30 9.44
CA ALA A 67 7.92 9.45 9.56
C ALA A 67 7.36 9.63 10.98
N PHE A 68 7.49 8.59 11.82
CA PHE A 68 7.22 8.61 13.25
C PHE A 68 8.17 7.63 13.95
N GLU A 69 8.50 7.90 15.21
CA GLU A 69 9.35 7.02 16.01
C GLU A 69 8.64 5.67 16.25
N ARG A 70 9.24 4.54 15.85
CA ARG A 70 8.69 3.23 16.22
C ARG A 70 8.98 2.87 17.69
N SER A 71 7.93 2.49 18.39
CA SER A 71 7.97 1.84 19.70
C SER A 71 8.18 0.33 19.53
N LYS A 72 9.00 -0.28 20.40
CA LYS A 72 9.14 -1.76 20.44
C LYS A 72 7.83 -2.49 20.81
N LYS A 73 6.77 -1.75 21.19
CA LYS A 73 5.43 -2.26 21.45
C LYS A 73 4.53 -1.93 20.25
N GLY A 74 4.09 -2.95 19.51
CA GLY A 74 3.30 -2.79 18.28
C GLY A 74 1.99 -2.01 18.42
N GLY A 75 1.43 -1.89 19.63
CA GLY A 75 0.22 -1.09 19.89
C GLY A 75 0.43 0.42 19.73
N ASP A 76 1.58 0.94 20.15
CA ASP A 76 1.89 2.37 20.03
C ASP A 76 2.22 2.75 18.57
N ASP A 77 2.82 1.82 17.82
CA ASP A 77 3.12 1.96 16.39
C ASP A 77 1.86 2.03 15.54
N LEU A 78 0.86 1.19 15.85
CA LEU A 78 -0.40 1.20 15.12
C LEU A 78 -1.17 2.52 15.32
N GLY A 79 -1.15 3.07 16.54
CA GLY A 79 -1.75 4.38 16.84
C GLY A 79 -1.08 5.51 16.06
N ARG A 80 0.26 5.54 16.04
CA ARG A 80 1.06 6.53 15.31
C ARG A 80 0.86 6.42 13.80
N PHE A 81 0.85 5.19 13.27
CA PHE A 81 0.54 4.92 11.87
C PHE A 81 -0.86 5.39 11.48
N ASN A 82 -1.87 5.13 12.31
CA ASN A 82 -3.24 5.56 12.02
C ASN A 82 -3.37 7.10 12.00
N THR A 83 -2.68 7.80 12.89
CA THR A 83 -2.61 9.27 12.88
C THR A 83 -1.92 9.77 11.61
N TYR A 84 -0.77 9.22 11.26
CA TYR A 84 -0.05 9.57 10.03
C TYR A 84 -0.90 9.31 8.78
N ARG A 85 -1.62 8.18 8.74
CA ARG A 85 -2.56 7.85 7.66
C ARG A 85 -3.65 8.88 7.49
N LYS A 86 -4.28 9.31 8.58
CA LYS A 86 -5.38 10.29 8.54
C LYS A 86 -4.91 11.70 8.21
N GLU A 87 -3.78 12.11 8.75
CA GLU A 87 -3.35 13.51 8.67
C GLU A 87 -2.55 13.83 7.40
N ILE A 88 -1.81 12.85 6.86
CA ILE A 88 -0.91 13.03 5.71
C ILE A 88 -1.43 12.21 4.51
N LEU A 89 -1.39 10.88 4.60
CA LEU A 89 -1.68 10.01 3.43
C LEU A 89 -3.07 10.22 2.86
N ALA A 90 -4.11 10.30 3.70
CA ALA A 90 -5.48 10.48 3.23
C ALA A 90 -5.69 11.82 2.51
N LYS A 91 -4.90 12.85 2.84
CA LYS A 91 -4.96 14.16 2.20
C LYS A 91 -4.14 14.21 0.90
N THR A 92 -3.10 13.39 0.79
CA THR A 92 -2.22 13.36 -0.39
C THR A 92 -2.71 12.38 -1.47
N ILE A 93 -3.16 11.19 -1.07
CA ILE A 93 -3.56 10.12 -2.00
C ILE A 93 -4.84 9.45 -1.49
N PRO A 94 -5.98 9.60 -2.19
CA PRO A 94 -7.21 8.87 -1.85
C PRO A 94 -7.00 7.35 -1.97
N HIS A 95 -7.19 6.62 -0.88
CA HIS A 95 -7.00 5.17 -0.78
C HIS A 95 -7.99 4.55 0.23
N ASP A 96 -8.34 3.28 0.03
CA ASP A 96 -9.19 2.52 0.94
C ASP A 96 -8.38 1.87 2.06
N ASN A 97 -7.21 1.32 1.70
CA ASN A 97 -6.31 0.60 2.62
C ASN A 97 -4.87 1.09 2.53
N ALA A 98 -4.15 1.08 3.66
CA ALA A 98 -2.72 1.38 3.74
C ALA A 98 -1.99 0.31 4.55
N GLN A 99 -0.86 -0.19 4.03
CA GLN A 99 -0.04 -1.22 4.67
C GLN A 99 1.39 -0.70 4.93
N LEU A 100 1.87 -0.87 6.17
CA LEU A 100 3.23 -0.49 6.60
C LEU A 100 4.12 -1.73 6.78
N LEU A 101 5.30 -1.75 6.14
CA LEU A 101 6.16 -2.94 5.98
C LEU A 101 7.65 -2.72 6.29
#